data_AF-M0ACQ2-F1
#
_entry.id   AF-M0ACQ2-F1
#
_cell.length_a   1.000
_cell.length_b   1.000
_cell.length_c   1.000
_cell.angle_alpha   90.00
_cell.angle_beta   90.00
_cell.angle_gamma   90.00
#
_symmetry.space_group_name_H-M   'P 1'
#
loop_
_entity.id
_entity.type
_entity.pdbx_description
1 polymer ?
#
loop_
_entity_poly.entity_id
_entity_poly.type
_entity_poly.pdbx_seq_one_letter_code
_entity_poly.pdbx_strand_id
1 'polypeptide(L)'
;MVPSASAISTLRTTLRERVRIDTRTLALVRIAFALLILADLFLRARNFSYFYTEAGPVPQSLALAALSVDAPSVYFLTTDPAGTAALFVVHGVLAVLLLVGYHTRVATALSLVFVLSLDLRNPLVLSYADTLFVWLLFWGIFLPLGERWSVDAVHADREPRASVASIGSALALFQMITMYVVNGYHKSNSELWQSGEAAVLVFGLDDMTFLLADSLHAVPALLQAGGLAWYYMLCLSGLLVLARGRLRTGLVSIYMVAHLSFAVTVRIGAFAFVALAGLLLFLQSSFWDDLSAVARKLSLPTTTADIHRPVQTRLPLTRRHHTNHRLPTATGLATRLPRLRLEYTANLTHRIRHNPTRTVVATVVAIGAVVALVSVLSAGGLVSDDIDPATEIERGATGFIDHQTEWSIFAPEPRTTDRYYIFPAVTASGERLDVYNDRALTFDRPYENLQHQYETYRERFYMNSVGSSDPPETTALLAEHICTEWNEAHDGDDELTHLTMYQVQEQVTRETIGTPNERNRSAVLLHRHGCDGNEPIEIVDSEWDEDGGSGVP
;
A
#
# COMPACT_ATOMS: atom_id res chain seq x y z
N MET A 1 -2.16 -43.84 -15.01
CA MET A 1 -3.61 -43.83 -15.32
C MET A 1 -3.98 -42.47 -15.88
N VAL A 2 -4.39 -42.38 -17.14
CA VAL A 2 -4.89 -41.12 -17.73
C VAL A 2 -6.31 -40.89 -17.20
N PRO A 3 -6.62 -39.75 -16.56
CA PRO A 3 -7.96 -39.48 -16.05
C PRO A 3 -9.00 -39.47 -17.18
N SER A 4 -10.19 -40.01 -16.92
CA SER A 4 -11.27 -40.05 -17.91
C SER A 4 -11.71 -38.63 -18.31
N ALA A 5 -12.23 -38.45 -19.53
CA ALA A 5 -12.69 -37.14 -20.01
C ALA A 5 -13.75 -36.48 -19.10
N SER A 6 -14.57 -37.30 -18.40
CA SER A 6 -15.55 -36.85 -17.41
C SER A 6 -14.91 -36.33 -16.12
N ALA A 7 -13.81 -36.96 -15.67
CA ALA A 7 -13.06 -36.49 -14.50
C ALA A 7 -12.39 -35.14 -14.79
N ILE A 8 -11.84 -34.96 -16.00
CA ILE A 8 -11.21 -33.70 -16.44
C ILE A 8 -12.24 -32.57 -16.54
N SER A 9 -13.44 -32.83 -17.08
CA SER A 9 -14.50 -31.82 -17.19
C SER A 9 -15.04 -31.40 -15.81
N THR A 10 -15.19 -32.36 -14.89
CA THR A 10 -15.63 -32.12 -13.51
C THR A 10 -14.60 -31.30 -12.74
N LEU A 11 -13.31 -31.64 -12.87
CA LEU A 11 -12.21 -30.90 -12.24
C LEU A 11 -12.14 -29.47 -12.77
N ARG A 12 -12.23 -29.28 -14.09
CA ARG A 12 -12.20 -27.95 -14.72
C ARG A 12 -13.37 -27.07 -14.26
N THR A 13 -14.57 -27.63 -14.17
CA THR A 13 -15.75 -26.91 -13.68
C THR A 13 -15.59 -26.52 -12.21
N THR A 14 -15.05 -27.43 -11.41
CA THR A 14 -14.74 -27.20 -9.99
C THR A 14 -13.74 -26.05 -9.85
N LEU A 15 -12.59 -26.11 -10.53
CA LEU A 15 -11.57 -25.06 -10.47
C LEU A 15 -12.12 -23.71 -10.92
N ARG A 16 -12.91 -23.69 -12.00
CA ARG A 16 -13.55 -22.47 -12.53
C ARG A 16 -14.43 -21.78 -11.48
N GLU A 17 -15.21 -22.53 -10.71
CA GLU A 17 -16.05 -21.98 -9.63
C GLU A 17 -15.26 -21.43 -8.44
N ARG A 18 -14.03 -21.90 -8.21
CA ARG A 18 -13.15 -21.40 -7.13
C ARG A 18 -12.57 -20.03 -7.46
N VAL A 19 -12.24 -19.82 -8.73
CA VAL A 19 -11.64 -18.57 -9.23
C VAL A 19 -12.66 -17.63 -9.87
N ARG A 20 -13.95 -17.92 -9.72
CA ARG A 20 -15.05 -17.11 -10.23
C ARG A 20 -15.27 -15.87 -9.35
N ILE A 21 -15.25 -14.69 -9.98
CA ILE A 21 -15.48 -13.39 -9.34
C ILE A 21 -16.74 -12.75 -9.96
N ASP A 22 -17.64 -12.25 -9.10
CA ASP A 22 -18.84 -11.50 -9.53
C ASP A 22 -18.43 -10.13 -10.09
N THR A 23 -19.05 -9.69 -11.18
CA THR A 23 -18.66 -8.41 -11.81
C THR A 23 -19.14 -7.18 -11.03
N ARG A 24 -20.10 -7.33 -10.11
CA ARG A 24 -20.44 -6.26 -9.14
C ARG A 24 -19.31 -6.06 -8.14
N THR A 25 -18.71 -7.17 -7.69
CA THR A 25 -17.52 -7.16 -6.85
C THR A 25 -16.35 -6.46 -7.56
N LEU A 26 -16.12 -6.75 -8.84
CA LEU A 26 -15.07 -6.07 -9.62
C LEU A 26 -15.29 -4.56 -9.75
N ALA A 27 -16.54 -4.10 -9.79
CA ALA A 27 -16.83 -2.68 -9.77
C ALA A 27 -16.50 -2.03 -8.41
N LEU A 28 -16.76 -2.73 -7.29
CA LEU A 28 -16.31 -2.27 -5.97
C LEU A 28 -14.78 -2.22 -5.87
N VAL A 29 -14.09 -3.24 -6.40
CA VAL A 29 -12.61 -3.28 -6.43
C VAL A 29 -12.06 -2.09 -7.21
N ARG A 30 -12.63 -1.78 -8.38
CA ARG A 30 -12.25 -0.59 -9.17
C ARG A 30 -12.38 0.70 -8.37
N ILE A 31 -13.52 0.87 -7.70
CA ILE A 31 -13.79 2.05 -6.86
C ILE A 31 -12.80 2.11 -5.70
N ALA A 32 -12.56 0.98 -5.02
CA ALA A 32 -11.61 0.91 -3.92
C ALA A 32 -10.18 1.26 -4.38
N PHE A 33 -9.72 0.74 -5.52
CA PHE A 33 -8.40 1.09 -6.07
C PHE A 33 -8.27 2.58 -6.36
N ALA A 34 -9.26 3.17 -7.04
CA ALA A 34 -9.23 4.59 -7.34
C ALA A 34 -9.27 5.46 -6.07
N LEU A 35 -10.07 5.09 -5.07
CA LEU A 35 -10.13 5.80 -3.79
C LEU A 35 -8.83 5.67 -3.00
N LEU A 36 -8.17 4.51 -3.03
CA LEU A 36 -6.87 4.31 -2.42
C LEU A 36 -5.81 5.21 -3.06
N ILE A 37 -5.77 5.32 -4.39
CA ILE A 37 -4.85 6.24 -5.09
C ILE A 37 -5.13 7.69 -4.70
N LEU A 38 -6.41 8.11 -4.71
CA LEU A 38 -6.79 9.48 -4.37
C LEU A 38 -6.46 9.83 -2.91
N ALA A 39 -6.74 8.92 -1.99
CA ALA A 39 -6.40 9.08 -0.58
C ALA A 39 -4.88 9.15 -0.38
N ASP A 40 -4.13 8.29 -1.08
CA ASP A 40 -2.67 8.28 -1.02
C ASP A 40 -2.06 9.60 -1.52
N LEU A 41 -2.51 10.08 -2.68
CA LEU A 41 -2.08 11.37 -3.23
C LEU A 41 -2.42 12.54 -2.31
N PHE A 42 -3.63 12.55 -1.73
CA PHE A 42 -4.02 13.61 -0.80
C PHE A 42 -3.16 13.61 0.47
N LEU A 43 -2.86 12.43 1.01
CA LEU A 43 -2.01 12.29 2.19
C LEU A 43 -0.56 12.67 1.89
N ARG A 44 0.01 12.22 0.77
CA ARG A 44 1.38 12.56 0.35
C ARG A 44 1.52 14.05 0.01
N ALA A 45 0.48 14.69 -0.52
CA ALA A 45 0.50 16.12 -0.83
C ALA A 45 0.65 17.01 0.41
N ARG A 46 0.28 16.53 1.61
CA ARG A 46 0.46 17.30 2.86
C ARG A 46 1.93 17.53 3.21
N ASN A 47 2.80 16.59 2.85
CA ASN A 47 4.26 16.67 3.07
C ASN A 47 4.99 16.70 1.71
N PHE A 48 4.41 17.40 0.73
CA PHE A 48 4.87 17.40 -0.66
C PHE A 48 6.32 17.88 -0.79
N SER A 49 6.62 19.07 -0.29
CA SER A 49 7.97 19.66 -0.38
C SER A 49 8.99 18.80 0.36
N TYR A 50 8.62 18.30 1.55
CA TYR A 50 9.49 17.51 2.42
C TYR A 50 9.88 16.16 1.81
N PHE A 51 8.97 15.42 1.17
CA PHE A 51 9.27 14.06 0.68
C PHE A 51 9.44 13.90 -0.83
N TYR A 52 9.06 14.90 -1.63
CA TYR A 52 8.96 14.75 -3.09
C TYR A 52 9.62 15.89 -3.87
N THR A 53 10.38 16.76 -3.21
CA THR A 53 11.16 17.83 -3.86
C THR A 53 12.59 17.86 -3.34
N GLU A 54 13.48 18.56 -4.05
CA GLU A 54 14.88 18.70 -3.64
C GLU A 54 15.09 19.58 -2.39
N ALA A 55 14.05 20.27 -1.90
CA ALA A 55 14.13 21.07 -0.68
C ALA A 55 14.06 20.22 0.59
N GLY A 56 13.53 19.00 0.51
CA GLY A 56 13.40 18.11 1.66
C GLY A 56 14.62 17.22 1.88
N PRO A 57 14.63 16.41 2.96
CA PRO A 57 15.78 15.58 3.33
C PRO A 57 15.93 14.31 2.46
N VAL A 58 15.06 14.13 1.46
CA VAL A 58 15.11 13.00 0.51
C VAL A 58 15.26 13.53 -0.92
N PRO A 59 16.46 14.03 -1.30
CA PRO A 59 16.74 14.42 -2.68
C PRO A 59 16.67 13.21 -3.62
N GLN A 60 16.51 13.46 -4.92
CA GLN A 60 16.44 12.40 -5.92
C GLN A 60 17.68 11.47 -5.89
N SER A 61 18.87 11.98 -5.56
CA SER A 61 20.09 11.18 -5.42
C SER A 61 19.98 10.12 -4.31
N LEU A 62 19.47 10.49 -3.14
CA LEU A 62 19.24 9.56 -2.03
C LEU A 62 18.16 8.54 -2.40
N ALA A 63 17.07 8.99 -3.04
CA ALA A 63 16.02 8.10 -3.50
C ALA A 63 16.56 7.02 -4.46
N LEU A 64 17.43 7.40 -5.41
CA LEU A 64 18.09 6.48 -6.33
C LEU A 64 19.05 5.52 -5.61
N ALA A 65 19.81 6.01 -4.62
CA ALA A 65 20.72 5.17 -3.83
C ALA A 65 19.98 4.10 -3.01
N ALA A 66 18.73 4.36 -2.63
CA ALA A 66 17.87 3.44 -1.90
C ALA A 66 17.15 2.41 -2.80
N LEU A 67 17.24 2.51 -4.12
CA LEU A 67 16.58 1.56 -5.03
C LEU A 67 17.39 0.27 -5.15
N SER A 68 16.70 -0.87 -5.03
CA SER A 68 17.28 -2.19 -5.29
C SER A 68 17.35 -2.52 -6.79
N VAL A 69 16.59 -1.81 -7.62
CA VAL A 69 16.53 -1.99 -9.08
C VAL A 69 16.50 -0.63 -9.76
N ASP A 70 17.38 -0.45 -10.75
CA ASP A 70 17.35 0.72 -11.62
C ASP A 70 16.15 0.60 -12.57
N ALA A 71 15.05 1.28 -12.24
CA ALA A 71 13.80 1.21 -12.96
C ALA A 71 13.36 2.60 -13.43
N PRO A 72 12.88 2.73 -14.69
CA PRO A 72 12.40 4.02 -15.19
C PRO A 72 11.19 4.52 -14.39
N SER A 73 11.22 5.79 -14.02
CA SER A 73 10.17 6.45 -13.23
C SER A 73 9.74 7.75 -13.89
N VAL A 74 8.45 7.90 -14.14
CA VAL A 74 7.81 9.15 -14.59
C VAL A 74 8.07 10.30 -13.61
N TYR A 75 8.07 10.02 -12.31
CA TYR A 75 8.38 10.97 -11.24
C TYR A 75 9.86 11.35 -11.14
N PHE A 76 10.76 10.72 -11.88
CA PHE A 76 12.16 11.16 -12.03
C PHE A 76 12.40 12.01 -13.29
N LEU A 77 11.38 12.27 -14.10
CA LEU A 77 11.49 13.15 -15.27
C LEU A 77 11.70 14.62 -14.89
N THR A 78 11.52 14.99 -13.62
CA THR A 78 11.65 16.35 -13.12
C THR A 78 12.05 16.37 -11.65
N THR A 79 12.92 17.30 -11.30
CA THR A 79 13.23 17.68 -9.90
C THR A 79 12.53 19.00 -9.51
N ASP A 80 11.91 19.69 -10.48
CA ASP A 80 11.21 20.95 -10.24
C ASP A 80 9.92 20.72 -9.46
N PRO A 81 9.66 21.46 -8.36
CA PRO A 81 8.46 21.30 -7.55
C PRO A 81 7.15 21.46 -8.35
N ALA A 82 7.10 22.40 -9.31
CA ALA A 82 5.89 22.58 -10.12
C ALA A 82 5.69 21.42 -11.11
N GLY A 83 6.77 20.91 -11.69
CA GLY A 83 6.78 19.68 -12.49
C GLY A 83 6.25 18.48 -11.71
N THR A 84 6.77 18.23 -10.51
CA THR A 84 6.30 17.12 -9.65
C THR A 84 4.84 17.31 -9.25
N ALA A 85 4.40 18.53 -8.92
CA ALA A 85 3.00 18.83 -8.61
C ALA A 85 2.07 18.57 -9.81
N ALA A 86 2.51 18.90 -11.03
CA ALA A 86 1.77 18.59 -12.25
C ALA A 86 1.61 17.06 -12.44
N LEU A 87 2.63 16.27 -12.12
CA LEU A 87 2.54 14.79 -12.14
C LEU A 87 1.53 14.26 -11.11
N PHE A 88 1.48 14.83 -9.88
CA PHE A 88 0.43 14.51 -8.90
C PHE A 88 -0.98 14.77 -9.44
N VAL A 89 -1.17 15.90 -10.14
CA VAL A 89 -2.47 16.23 -10.75
C VAL A 89 -2.84 15.23 -11.86
N VAL A 90 -1.90 14.89 -12.74
CA VAL A 90 -2.12 13.88 -13.79
C VAL A 90 -2.46 12.52 -13.17
N HIS A 91 -1.73 12.11 -12.13
CA HIS A 91 -2.02 10.89 -11.38
C HIS A 91 -3.43 10.90 -10.79
N GLY A 92 -3.84 12.00 -10.16
CA GLY A 92 -5.19 12.19 -9.63
C GLY A 92 -6.27 12.10 -10.71
N VAL A 93 -6.05 12.69 -11.89
CA VAL A 93 -6.96 12.58 -13.03
C VAL A 93 -7.10 11.13 -13.50
N LEU A 94 -6.00 10.39 -13.62
CA LEU A 94 -6.03 8.96 -13.97
C LEU A 94 -6.82 8.14 -12.94
N ALA A 95 -6.66 8.45 -11.66
CA ALA A 95 -7.43 7.82 -10.58
C ALA A 95 -8.93 8.15 -10.68
N VAL A 96 -9.31 9.38 -11.02
CA VAL A 96 -10.72 9.75 -11.27
C VAL A 96 -11.29 9.02 -12.49
N LEU A 97 -10.53 8.89 -13.58
CA LEU A 97 -10.93 8.10 -14.75
C LEU A 97 -11.17 6.63 -14.37
N LEU A 98 -10.30 6.07 -13.54
CA LEU A 98 -10.47 4.72 -12.99
C LEU A 98 -11.70 4.64 -12.09
N LEU A 99 -11.94 5.63 -11.22
CA LEU A 99 -13.09 5.68 -10.30
C LEU A 99 -14.41 5.57 -11.05
N VAL A 100 -14.60 6.43 -12.06
CA VAL A 100 -15.83 6.46 -12.88
C VAL A 100 -15.87 5.32 -13.91
N GLY A 101 -14.75 4.61 -14.11
CA GLY A 101 -14.63 3.52 -15.07
C GLY A 101 -14.74 4.00 -16.52
N TYR A 102 -13.97 5.01 -16.88
CA TYR A 102 -13.86 5.50 -18.27
C TYR A 102 -12.50 5.09 -18.83
N HIS A 103 -12.50 4.32 -19.93
CA HIS A 103 -11.30 3.65 -20.44
C HIS A 103 -10.60 2.81 -19.37
N THR A 104 -11.38 2.07 -18.58
CA THR A 104 -11.00 1.45 -17.31
C THR A 104 -9.68 0.68 -17.40
N ARG A 105 -9.48 -0.11 -18.46
CA ARG A 105 -8.26 -0.91 -18.63
C ARG A 105 -7.00 -0.05 -18.83
N VAL A 106 -7.12 1.02 -19.64
CA VAL A 106 -6.03 1.98 -19.86
C VAL A 106 -5.80 2.80 -18.60
N ALA A 107 -6.87 3.30 -17.97
CA ALA A 107 -6.77 4.03 -16.71
C ALA A 107 -6.11 3.18 -15.60
N THR A 108 -6.43 1.89 -15.50
CA THR A 108 -5.78 0.96 -14.55
C THR A 108 -4.29 0.81 -14.86
N ALA A 109 -3.92 0.60 -16.13
CA ALA A 109 -2.53 0.43 -16.52
C ALA A 109 -1.69 1.69 -16.32
N LEU A 110 -2.23 2.86 -16.66
CA LEU A 110 -1.56 4.14 -16.42
C LEU A 110 -1.48 4.45 -14.92
N SER A 111 -2.53 4.15 -14.15
CA SER A 111 -2.49 4.29 -12.69
C SER A 111 -1.42 3.40 -12.06
N LEU A 112 -1.25 2.14 -12.53
CA LEU A 112 -0.17 1.28 -12.08
C LEU A 112 1.20 1.92 -12.31
N VAL A 113 1.45 2.46 -13.51
CA VAL A 113 2.72 3.12 -13.84
C VAL A 113 2.97 4.31 -12.92
N PHE A 114 1.96 5.15 -12.67
CA PHE A 114 2.10 6.31 -11.80
C PHE A 114 2.24 5.96 -10.32
N VAL A 115 1.53 4.95 -9.82
CA VAL A 115 1.70 4.44 -8.44
C VAL A 115 3.10 3.91 -8.24
N LEU A 116 3.55 2.98 -9.11
CA LEU A 116 4.90 2.43 -9.02
C LEU A 116 5.96 3.53 -9.13
N SER A 117 5.77 4.48 -10.05
CA SER A 117 6.70 5.58 -10.23
C SER A 117 6.76 6.53 -9.03
N LEU A 118 5.63 6.80 -8.37
CA LEU A 118 5.60 7.58 -7.14
C LEU A 118 6.26 6.83 -5.98
N ASP A 119 6.11 5.51 -5.93
CA ASP A 119 6.79 4.69 -4.94
C ASP A 119 8.31 4.72 -5.12
N LEU A 120 8.78 4.62 -6.37
CA LEU A 120 10.21 4.76 -6.70
C LEU A 120 10.78 6.15 -6.40
N ARG A 121 9.95 7.21 -6.43
CA ARG A 121 10.41 8.59 -6.12
C ARG A 121 10.86 8.73 -4.67
N ASN A 122 10.34 7.91 -3.75
CA ASN A 122 10.79 7.89 -2.37
C ASN A 122 10.55 6.48 -1.77
N PRO A 123 11.52 5.56 -1.89
CA PRO A 123 11.41 4.21 -1.33
C PRO A 123 11.45 4.18 0.20
N LEU A 124 11.98 5.23 0.84
CA LEU A 124 12.16 5.30 2.30
C LEU A 124 10.84 5.48 3.07
N VAL A 125 9.78 5.92 2.40
CA VAL A 125 8.46 6.12 3.01
C VAL A 125 7.48 4.98 2.73
N LEU A 126 7.95 3.89 2.11
CA LEU A 126 7.10 2.79 1.65
C LEU A 126 6.81 1.75 2.74
N SER A 127 5.72 1.03 2.52
CA SER A 127 5.26 -0.06 3.36
C SER A 127 4.85 -1.26 2.51
N TYR A 128 4.57 -2.40 3.17
CA TYR A 128 3.97 -3.56 2.51
C TYR A 128 2.61 -3.28 1.86
N ALA A 129 1.93 -2.19 2.23
CA ALA A 129 0.69 -1.77 1.59
C ALA A 129 0.91 -1.37 0.13
N ASP A 130 1.98 -0.59 -0.11
CA ASP A 130 2.35 -0.06 -1.42
C ASP A 130 2.69 -1.21 -2.37
N THR A 131 3.54 -2.13 -1.90
CA THR A 131 3.85 -3.39 -2.59
C THR A 131 2.57 -4.14 -2.98
N LEU A 132 1.69 -4.45 -2.02
CA LEU A 132 0.47 -5.21 -2.30
C LEU A 132 -0.42 -4.49 -3.32
N PHE A 133 -0.50 -3.16 -3.22
CA PHE A 133 -1.37 -2.37 -4.06
C PHE A 133 -0.91 -2.35 -5.52
N VAL A 134 0.40 -2.23 -5.77
CA VAL A 134 1.00 -2.37 -7.11
C VAL A 134 0.61 -3.72 -7.73
N TRP A 135 0.71 -4.82 -6.97
CA TRP A 135 0.33 -6.14 -7.45
C TRP A 135 -1.17 -6.28 -7.75
N LEU A 136 -2.02 -5.72 -6.89
CA LEU A 136 -3.46 -5.73 -7.10
C LEU A 136 -3.86 -4.92 -8.34
N LEU A 137 -3.22 -3.76 -8.58
CA LEU A 137 -3.41 -2.96 -9.79
C LEU A 137 -2.94 -3.72 -11.03
N PHE A 138 -1.76 -4.35 -10.98
CA PHE A 138 -1.22 -5.18 -12.06
C PHE A 138 -2.19 -6.28 -12.47
N TRP A 139 -2.68 -7.08 -11.50
CA TRP A 139 -3.67 -8.10 -11.80
C TRP A 139 -5.01 -7.49 -12.27
N GLY A 140 -5.37 -6.31 -11.76
CA GLY A 140 -6.53 -5.53 -12.16
C GLY A 140 -6.62 -5.24 -13.66
N ILE A 141 -5.47 -5.07 -14.35
CA ILE A 141 -5.41 -4.87 -15.81
C ILE A 141 -6.05 -6.02 -16.59
N PHE A 142 -6.01 -7.23 -16.05
CA PHE A 142 -6.55 -8.45 -16.66
C PHE A 142 -8.00 -8.76 -16.23
N LEU A 143 -8.55 -7.97 -15.31
CA LEU A 143 -9.92 -8.10 -14.83
C LEU A 143 -10.84 -7.11 -15.56
N PRO A 144 -12.11 -7.49 -15.83
CA PRO A 144 -13.07 -6.58 -16.43
C PRO A 144 -13.65 -5.61 -15.38
N LEU A 145 -12.80 -4.75 -14.80
CA LEU A 145 -13.15 -3.76 -13.77
C LEU A 145 -14.20 -2.74 -14.24
N GLY A 146 -14.28 -2.51 -15.56
CA GLY A 146 -15.25 -1.64 -16.20
C GLY A 146 -16.56 -2.31 -16.60
N GLU A 147 -16.84 -3.56 -16.21
CA GLU A 147 -18.04 -4.29 -16.63
C GLU A 147 -19.34 -3.77 -16.01
N ARG A 148 -19.27 -3.18 -14.81
CA ARG A 148 -20.43 -2.66 -14.07
C ARG A 148 -20.13 -1.31 -13.41
N TRP A 149 -21.18 -0.51 -13.23
CA TRP A 149 -21.15 0.81 -12.58
C TRP A 149 -20.06 1.72 -13.13
N SER A 150 -19.91 1.76 -14.45
CA SER A 150 -18.85 2.48 -15.16
C SER A 150 -19.40 3.19 -16.38
N VAL A 151 -18.69 4.21 -16.85
CA VAL A 151 -18.94 4.82 -18.17
C VAL A 151 -18.74 3.79 -19.28
N ASP A 152 -17.73 2.93 -19.17
CA ASP A 152 -17.48 1.85 -20.13
C ASP A 152 -18.65 0.87 -20.27
N ALA A 153 -19.36 0.57 -19.17
CA ALA A 153 -20.54 -0.30 -19.20
C ALA A 153 -21.73 0.38 -19.90
N VAL A 154 -21.90 1.69 -19.74
CA VAL A 154 -22.91 2.47 -20.46
C VAL A 154 -22.61 2.52 -21.96
N HIS A 155 -21.33 2.54 -22.33
CA HIS A 155 -20.87 2.53 -23.72
C HIS A 155 -20.82 1.13 -24.35
N ALA A 156 -20.98 0.06 -23.56
CA ALA A 156 -20.94 -1.30 -24.06
C ALA A 156 -22.24 -1.65 -24.79
N ASP A 157 -22.13 -2.06 -26.05
CA ASP A 157 -23.27 -2.54 -26.85
C ASP A 157 -23.58 -4.03 -26.53
N ARG A 158 -23.52 -4.43 -25.25
CA ARG A 158 -23.78 -5.79 -24.78
C ARG A 158 -24.20 -5.82 -23.31
N GLU A 159 -24.94 -6.86 -22.93
CA GLU A 159 -25.28 -7.10 -21.52
C GLU A 159 -24.04 -7.40 -20.67
N PRO A 160 -23.94 -6.85 -19.44
CA PRO A 160 -22.88 -7.17 -18.50
C PRO A 160 -22.90 -8.64 -18.08
N ARG A 161 -21.74 -9.29 -18.11
CA ARG A 161 -21.58 -10.66 -17.60
C ARG A 161 -21.87 -10.68 -16.10
N ALA A 162 -22.51 -11.74 -15.61
CA ALA A 162 -22.75 -11.91 -14.18
C ALA A 162 -21.46 -12.13 -13.37
N SER A 163 -20.52 -12.91 -13.93
CA SER A 163 -19.24 -13.25 -13.30
C SER A 163 -18.18 -13.60 -14.34
N VAL A 164 -16.91 -13.54 -13.94
CA VAL A 164 -15.76 -13.95 -14.75
C VAL A 164 -14.96 -15.03 -14.03
N ALA A 165 -14.39 -15.96 -14.79
CA ALA A 165 -13.40 -16.93 -14.31
C ALA A 165 -12.34 -17.09 -15.41
N SER A 166 -11.14 -16.59 -15.14
CA SER A 166 -10.00 -16.52 -16.06
C SER A 166 -8.70 -16.79 -15.31
N ILE A 167 -7.58 -16.88 -16.05
CA ILE A 167 -6.24 -16.91 -15.44
C ILE A 167 -6.00 -15.65 -14.62
N GLY A 168 -6.38 -14.46 -15.13
CA GLY A 168 -6.26 -13.21 -14.40
C GLY A 168 -7.06 -13.20 -13.09
N SER A 169 -8.28 -13.77 -13.06
CA SER A 169 -9.03 -13.88 -11.80
C SER A 169 -8.42 -14.89 -10.83
N ALA A 170 -7.82 -15.96 -11.32
CA ALA A 170 -7.06 -16.89 -10.49
C ALA A 170 -5.83 -16.21 -9.88
N LEU A 171 -5.00 -15.54 -10.69
CA LEU A 171 -3.77 -14.88 -10.24
C LEU A 171 -4.05 -13.72 -9.27
N ALA A 172 -5.09 -12.91 -9.51
CA ALA A 172 -5.51 -11.88 -8.57
C ALA A 172 -5.90 -12.44 -7.19
N LEU A 173 -6.61 -13.58 -7.16
CA LEU A 173 -6.96 -14.25 -5.90
C LEU A 173 -5.73 -14.87 -5.24
N PHE A 174 -4.88 -15.55 -6.02
CA PHE A 174 -3.66 -16.16 -5.51
C PHE A 174 -2.67 -15.13 -4.98
N GLN A 175 -2.59 -13.92 -5.54
CA GLN A 175 -1.77 -12.83 -4.99
C GLN A 175 -2.05 -12.58 -3.51
N MET A 176 -3.34 -12.51 -3.14
CA MET A 176 -3.76 -12.34 -1.75
C MET A 176 -3.40 -13.56 -0.90
N ILE A 177 -3.54 -14.77 -1.46
CA ILE A 177 -3.16 -16.00 -0.75
C ILE A 177 -1.64 -16.05 -0.53
N THR A 178 -0.84 -15.68 -1.53
CA THR A 178 0.62 -15.63 -1.42
C THR A 178 1.04 -14.72 -0.27
N MET A 179 0.50 -13.49 -0.22
CA MET A 179 0.78 -12.57 0.88
C MET A 179 0.47 -13.19 2.26
N TYR A 180 -0.70 -13.80 2.42
CA TYR A 180 -1.08 -14.41 3.70
C TYR A 180 -0.23 -15.64 4.05
N VAL A 181 -0.03 -16.56 3.10
CA VAL A 181 0.71 -17.81 3.32
C VAL A 181 2.19 -17.54 3.58
N VAL A 182 2.81 -16.64 2.82
CA VAL A 182 4.23 -16.28 3.02
C VAL A 182 4.41 -15.60 4.38
N ASN A 183 3.49 -14.71 4.79
CA ASN A 183 3.53 -14.14 6.14
C ASN A 183 3.33 -15.20 7.24
N GLY A 184 2.38 -16.12 7.06
CA GLY A 184 2.18 -17.25 7.96
C GLY A 184 3.41 -18.15 8.05
N TYR A 185 4.09 -18.39 6.93
CA TYR A 185 5.32 -19.17 6.87
C TYR A 185 6.45 -18.50 7.66
N HIS A 186 6.72 -17.21 7.43
CA HIS A 186 7.73 -16.48 8.20
C HIS A 186 7.43 -16.51 9.71
N LYS A 187 6.16 -16.35 10.09
CA LYS A 187 5.70 -16.43 11.49
C LYS A 187 5.77 -17.83 12.10
N SER A 188 5.70 -18.88 11.28
CA SER A 188 5.84 -20.25 11.76
C SER A 188 7.23 -20.54 12.31
N ASN A 189 8.24 -19.72 11.97
CA ASN A 189 9.60 -19.82 12.50
C ASN A 189 9.78 -19.12 13.87
N SER A 190 8.70 -18.65 14.51
CA SER A 190 8.75 -17.97 15.81
C SER A 190 7.82 -18.62 16.84
N GLU A 191 8.36 -18.92 18.02
CA GLU A 191 7.58 -19.42 19.15
C GLU A 191 6.58 -18.37 19.66
N LEU A 192 6.90 -17.07 19.57
CA LEU A 192 6.03 -15.97 19.99
C LEU A 192 4.73 -15.93 19.18
N TRP A 193 4.77 -16.20 17.88
CA TRP A 193 3.55 -16.26 17.07
C TRP A 193 2.75 -17.54 17.34
N GLN A 194 3.44 -18.66 17.56
CA GLN A 194 2.80 -19.94 17.87
C GLN A 194 2.12 -19.94 19.26
N SER A 195 2.64 -19.16 20.21
CA SER A 195 2.04 -18.96 21.54
C SER A 195 0.99 -17.84 21.56
N GLY A 196 0.95 -16.99 20.54
CA GLY A 196 0.15 -15.76 20.46
C GLY A 196 0.75 -14.56 21.21
N GLU A 197 1.86 -14.73 21.90
CA GLU A 197 2.53 -13.68 22.69
C GLU A 197 3.08 -12.54 21.82
N ALA A 198 3.41 -12.81 20.56
CA ALA A 198 3.82 -11.78 19.61
C ALA A 198 2.82 -10.60 19.54
N ALA A 199 1.51 -10.89 19.57
CA ALA A 199 0.50 -9.84 19.55
C ALA A 199 0.47 -9.01 20.85
N VAL A 200 0.80 -9.62 21.99
CA VAL A 200 0.91 -8.88 23.27
C VAL A 200 2.07 -7.88 23.18
N LEU A 201 3.22 -8.33 22.69
CA LEU A 201 4.42 -7.49 22.55
C LEU A 201 4.24 -6.37 21.51
N VAL A 202 3.62 -6.66 20.36
CA VAL A 202 3.31 -5.62 19.35
C VAL A 202 2.44 -4.53 19.94
N PHE A 203 1.53 -4.86 20.84
CA PHE A 203 0.67 -3.88 21.48
C PHE A 203 1.39 -3.03 22.54
N GLY A 204 2.58 -3.41 23.01
CA GLY A 204 3.42 -2.54 23.84
C GLY A 204 4.32 -1.59 23.03
N LEU A 205 4.24 -1.61 21.70
CA LEU A 205 4.96 -0.67 20.83
C LEU A 205 4.10 0.60 20.67
N ASP A 206 4.28 1.56 21.57
CA ASP A 206 3.47 2.77 21.67
C ASP A 206 3.69 3.67 20.44
N ASP A 207 4.85 3.59 19.77
CA ASP A 207 5.11 4.28 18.49
C ASP A 207 4.20 3.81 17.33
N MET A 208 3.54 2.65 17.47
CA MET A 208 2.69 2.07 16.44
C MET A 208 1.26 1.78 16.88
N THR A 209 0.89 1.99 18.13
CA THR A 209 -0.45 1.68 18.64
C THR A 209 -1.29 2.94 18.82
N PHE A 210 -2.62 2.81 18.72
CA PHE A 210 -3.52 3.95 18.83
C PHE A 210 -4.98 3.55 19.12
N LEU A 211 -5.79 4.52 19.52
CA LEU A 211 -7.24 4.42 19.76
C LEU A 211 -7.62 3.32 20.76
N LEU A 212 -7.95 2.12 20.27
CA LEU A 212 -8.44 1.02 21.10
C LEU A 212 -7.32 0.19 21.71
N ALA A 213 -6.06 0.48 21.40
CA ALA A 213 -4.90 -0.27 21.89
C ALA A 213 -4.76 -0.24 23.42
N ASP A 214 -4.83 0.93 24.05
CA ASP A 214 -4.68 1.10 25.50
C ASP A 214 -5.75 0.33 26.28
N SER A 215 -6.97 0.29 25.73
CA SER A 215 -8.07 -0.49 26.31
C SER A 215 -7.80 -2.00 26.25
N LEU A 216 -7.01 -2.47 25.28
CA LEU A 216 -6.66 -3.87 25.11
C LEU A 216 -5.47 -4.30 25.98
N HIS A 217 -4.63 -3.39 26.44
CA HIS A 217 -3.57 -3.68 27.42
C HIS A 217 -4.14 -4.27 28.71
N ALA A 218 -5.33 -3.85 29.11
CA ALA A 218 -6.03 -4.38 30.28
C ALA A 218 -6.45 -5.86 30.13
N VAL A 219 -6.44 -6.42 28.91
CA VAL A 219 -6.85 -7.80 28.63
C VAL A 219 -5.83 -8.53 27.75
N PRO A 220 -4.61 -8.82 28.24
CA PRO A 220 -3.55 -9.45 27.44
C PRO A 220 -3.93 -10.84 26.88
N ALA A 221 -4.81 -11.56 27.58
CA ALA A 221 -5.33 -12.84 27.11
C ALA A 221 -6.13 -12.71 25.80
N LEU A 222 -6.85 -11.60 25.60
CA LEU A 222 -7.57 -11.32 24.36
C LEU A 222 -6.60 -11.01 23.22
N LEU A 223 -5.54 -10.24 23.50
CA LEU A 223 -4.48 -9.97 22.54
C LEU A 223 -3.77 -11.27 22.11
N GLN A 224 -3.45 -12.13 23.06
CA GLN A 224 -2.82 -13.42 22.81
C GLN A 224 -3.72 -14.34 21.96
N ALA A 225 -5.00 -14.45 22.32
CA ALA A 225 -5.97 -15.21 21.52
C ALA A 225 -6.16 -14.63 20.12
N GLY A 226 -6.20 -13.31 19.99
CA GLY A 226 -6.28 -12.60 18.70
C GLY A 226 -5.05 -12.83 17.83
N GLY A 227 -3.84 -12.79 18.41
CA GLY A 227 -2.58 -13.10 17.74
C GLY A 227 -2.53 -14.53 17.23
N LEU A 228 -2.95 -15.49 18.05
CA LEU A 228 -3.04 -16.90 17.66
C LEU A 228 -4.08 -17.12 16.55
N ALA A 229 -5.26 -16.50 16.67
CA ALA A 229 -6.30 -16.55 15.66
C ALA A 229 -5.80 -15.98 14.32
N TRP A 230 -5.11 -14.82 14.36
CA TRP A 230 -4.50 -14.23 13.18
C TRP A 230 -3.47 -15.16 12.54
N TYR A 231 -2.54 -15.73 13.33
CA TYR A 231 -1.55 -16.68 12.83
C TYR A 231 -2.19 -17.86 12.09
N TYR A 232 -3.18 -18.53 12.69
CA TYR A 232 -3.86 -19.65 12.03
C TYR A 232 -4.67 -19.20 10.80
N MET A 233 -5.25 -18.00 10.82
CA MET A 233 -5.88 -17.43 9.62
C MET A 233 -4.86 -17.28 8.48
N LEU A 234 -3.64 -16.82 8.73
CA LEU A 234 -2.62 -16.73 7.69
C LEU A 234 -2.33 -18.09 7.05
N CYS A 235 -2.09 -19.11 7.88
CA CYS A 235 -1.80 -20.48 7.42
C CYS A 235 -2.99 -21.14 6.69
N LEU A 236 -4.23 -20.82 7.09
CA LEU A 236 -5.45 -21.38 6.52
C LEU A 236 -6.05 -20.53 5.39
N SER A 237 -5.36 -19.49 4.94
CA SER A 237 -5.86 -18.56 3.90
C SER A 237 -6.21 -19.23 2.57
N GLY A 238 -5.60 -20.37 2.24
CA GLY A 238 -6.01 -21.20 1.11
C GLY A 238 -7.50 -21.59 1.12
N LEU A 239 -8.13 -21.65 2.31
CA LEU A 239 -9.57 -21.89 2.45
C LEU A 239 -10.42 -20.80 1.80
N LEU A 240 -9.93 -19.56 1.65
CA LEU A 240 -10.65 -18.49 0.95
C LEU A 240 -10.88 -18.83 -0.53
N VAL A 241 -9.94 -19.54 -1.17
CA VAL A 241 -10.12 -20.07 -2.53
C VAL A 241 -10.91 -21.38 -2.49
N LEU A 242 -10.62 -22.27 -1.53
CA LEU A 242 -11.25 -23.59 -1.38
C LEU A 242 -12.66 -23.58 -0.77
N ALA A 243 -13.21 -22.44 -0.37
CA ALA A 243 -14.61 -22.28 0.02
C ALA A 243 -15.47 -21.75 -1.15
N ARG A 244 -16.80 -21.90 -1.06
CA ARG A 244 -17.74 -21.30 -2.03
C ARG A 244 -18.92 -20.66 -1.32
N GLY A 245 -19.60 -19.76 -2.04
CA GLY A 245 -20.89 -19.22 -1.65
C GLY A 245 -20.84 -18.58 -0.26
N ARG A 246 -21.82 -18.93 0.58
CA ARG A 246 -21.94 -18.38 1.93
C ARG A 246 -20.78 -18.74 2.85
N LEU A 247 -20.19 -19.93 2.72
CA LEU A 247 -19.02 -20.31 3.51
C LEU A 247 -17.83 -19.40 3.18
N ARG A 248 -17.57 -19.16 1.89
CA ARG A 248 -16.52 -18.21 1.46
C ARG A 248 -16.82 -16.81 1.96
N THR A 249 -18.09 -16.38 1.89
CA THR A 249 -18.51 -15.06 2.37
C THR A 249 -18.22 -14.90 3.87
N GLY A 250 -18.56 -15.91 4.70
CA GLY A 250 -18.25 -15.91 6.13
C GLY A 250 -16.76 -15.87 6.42
N LEU A 251 -15.95 -16.66 5.70
CA LEU A 251 -14.49 -16.60 5.83
C LEU A 251 -13.96 -15.20 5.47
N VAL A 252 -14.38 -14.63 4.34
CA VAL A 252 -13.98 -13.26 3.95
C VAL A 252 -14.34 -12.26 5.04
N SER A 253 -15.54 -12.35 5.62
CA SER A 253 -15.95 -11.47 6.73
C SER A 253 -15.01 -11.55 7.93
N ILE A 254 -14.54 -12.74 8.30
CA ILE A 254 -13.58 -12.92 9.40
C ILE A 254 -12.25 -12.20 9.11
N TYR A 255 -11.70 -12.32 7.90
CA TYR A 255 -10.49 -11.58 7.51
C TYR A 255 -10.73 -10.07 7.46
N MET A 256 -11.88 -9.63 6.96
CA MET A 256 -12.21 -8.20 6.92
C MET A 256 -12.32 -7.62 8.33
N VAL A 257 -12.92 -8.34 9.28
CA VAL A 257 -12.98 -7.94 10.69
C VAL A 257 -11.59 -7.87 11.31
N ALA A 258 -10.71 -8.84 11.03
CA ALA A 258 -9.34 -8.80 11.53
C ALA A 258 -8.58 -7.56 11.01
N HIS A 259 -8.64 -7.26 9.71
CA HIS A 259 -8.02 -6.05 9.16
C HIS A 259 -8.62 -4.76 9.69
N LEU A 260 -9.94 -4.69 9.85
CA LEU A 260 -10.59 -3.54 10.47
C LEU A 260 -10.17 -3.37 11.93
N SER A 261 -9.93 -4.46 12.66
CA SER A 261 -9.40 -4.39 14.01
C SER A 261 -8.00 -3.77 14.03
N PHE A 262 -7.10 -4.18 13.12
CA PHE A 262 -5.78 -3.55 12.99
C PHE A 262 -5.90 -2.07 12.60
N ALA A 263 -6.82 -1.72 11.72
CA ALA A 263 -7.05 -0.33 11.29
C ALA A 263 -7.53 0.61 12.41
N VAL A 264 -7.89 0.09 13.60
CA VAL A 264 -8.28 0.89 14.77
C VAL A 264 -7.43 0.61 16.01
N THR A 265 -6.38 -0.19 15.90
CA THR A 265 -5.48 -0.52 17.02
C THR A 265 -4.00 -0.34 16.70
N VAL A 266 -3.57 -0.63 15.47
CA VAL A 266 -2.16 -0.57 15.05
C VAL A 266 -2.02 0.29 13.80
N ARG A 267 -1.16 1.31 13.87
CA ARG A 267 -0.88 2.29 12.82
C ARG A 267 0.05 1.71 11.74
N ILE A 268 -0.33 0.60 11.11
CA ILE A 268 0.42 -0.07 10.02
C ILE A 268 0.32 0.72 8.69
N GLY A 269 -0.43 1.83 8.68
CA GLY A 269 -0.62 2.67 7.49
C GLY A 269 -1.72 2.13 6.57
N ALA A 270 -1.52 2.21 5.27
CA ALA A 270 -2.53 1.85 4.28
C ALA A 270 -2.84 0.33 4.19
N PHE A 271 -2.04 -0.53 4.84
CA PHE A 271 -2.06 -1.98 4.63
C PHE A 271 -3.44 -2.61 4.84
N ALA A 272 -4.13 -2.26 5.94
CA ALA A 272 -5.45 -2.79 6.23
C ALA A 272 -6.46 -2.44 5.12
N PHE A 273 -6.42 -1.22 4.59
CA PHE A 273 -7.34 -0.77 3.54
C PHE A 273 -7.05 -1.43 2.19
N VAL A 274 -5.77 -1.59 1.83
CA VAL A 274 -5.37 -2.31 0.61
C VAL A 274 -5.76 -3.79 0.72
N ALA A 275 -5.53 -4.42 1.87
CA ALA A 275 -5.92 -5.80 2.11
C ALA A 275 -7.45 -5.99 2.06
N LEU A 276 -8.23 -5.05 2.59
CA LEU A 276 -9.69 -5.03 2.46
C LEU A 276 -10.13 -4.94 0.99
N ALA A 277 -9.50 -4.06 0.19
CA ALA A 277 -9.78 -3.97 -1.24
C ALA A 277 -9.46 -5.28 -1.99
N GLY A 278 -8.36 -5.95 -1.64
CA GLY A 278 -8.01 -7.27 -2.17
C GLY A 278 -8.99 -8.37 -1.73
N LEU A 279 -9.46 -8.35 -0.48
CA LEU A 279 -10.43 -9.31 0.05
C LEU A 279 -11.81 -9.21 -0.65
N LEU A 280 -12.18 -8.03 -1.15
CA LEU A 280 -13.41 -7.88 -1.95
C LEU A 280 -13.44 -8.88 -3.10
N LEU A 281 -12.31 -9.17 -3.77
CA LEU A 281 -12.22 -10.13 -4.88
C LEU A 281 -12.80 -11.52 -4.54
N PHE A 282 -12.85 -11.89 -3.26
CA PHE A 282 -13.37 -13.16 -2.80
C PHE A 282 -14.90 -13.18 -2.58
N LEU A 283 -15.58 -12.03 -2.65
CA LEU A 283 -17.03 -11.96 -2.53
C LEU A 283 -17.70 -12.47 -3.81
N GLN A 284 -18.39 -13.60 -3.70
CA GLN A 284 -19.11 -14.26 -4.78
C GLN A 284 -20.58 -13.80 -4.86
N SER A 285 -21.33 -14.33 -5.84
CA SER A 285 -22.73 -13.99 -6.09
C SER A 285 -23.62 -14.10 -4.84
N SER A 286 -23.37 -15.09 -3.97
CA SER A 286 -24.14 -15.30 -2.74
C SER A 286 -24.16 -14.09 -1.82
N PHE A 287 -23.05 -13.36 -1.72
CA PHE A 287 -22.98 -12.14 -0.92
C PHE A 287 -23.98 -11.10 -1.41
N TRP A 288 -24.06 -10.92 -2.73
CA TRP A 288 -24.98 -9.95 -3.34
C TRP A 288 -26.45 -10.38 -3.25
N ASP A 289 -26.72 -11.68 -3.32
CA ASP A 289 -28.06 -12.24 -3.18
C ASP A 289 -28.57 -12.05 -1.74
N ASP A 290 -27.71 -12.32 -0.76
CA ASP A 290 -27.98 -12.12 0.66
C ASP A 290 -28.14 -10.63 0.99
N LEU A 291 -27.26 -9.76 0.48
CA LEU A 291 -27.37 -8.31 0.63
C LEU A 291 -28.68 -7.77 0.04
N SER A 292 -29.08 -8.27 -1.13
CA SER A 292 -30.36 -7.88 -1.75
C SER A 292 -31.56 -8.39 -0.95
N ALA A 293 -31.46 -9.56 -0.31
CA ALA A 293 -32.50 -10.07 0.58
C ALA A 293 -32.64 -9.23 1.85
N VAL A 294 -31.52 -8.81 2.44
CA VAL A 294 -31.51 -7.91 3.62
C VAL A 294 -32.08 -6.54 3.26
N ALA A 295 -31.64 -5.93 2.15
CA ALA A 295 -32.14 -4.62 1.73
C ALA A 295 -33.66 -4.63 1.46
N ARG A 296 -34.21 -5.71 0.87
CA ARG A 296 -35.65 -5.90 0.73
C ARG A 296 -36.38 -5.99 2.07
N LYS A 297 -35.81 -6.66 3.07
CA LYS A 297 -36.37 -6.72 4.43
C LYS A 297 -36.38 -5.37 5.12
N LEU A 298 -35.34 -4.56 4.91
CA LEU A 298 -35.21 -3.21 5.48
C LEU A 298 -35.98 -2.15 4.69
N SER A 299 -36.75 -2.52 3.65
CA SER A 299 -37.46 -1.61 2.76
C SER A 299 -36.57 -0.52 2.14
N LEU A 300 -35.27 -0.78 2.04
CA LEU A 300 -34.33 0.13 1.39
C LEU A 300 -34.53 0.03 -0.12
N PRO A 301 -34.48 1.15 -0.87
CA PRO A 301 -34.54 1.11 -2.33
C PRO A 301 -33.37 0.28 -2.87
N THR A 302 -33.62 -0.97 -3.25
CA THR A 302 -32.63 -1.77 -3.97
C THR A 302 -32.56 -1.27 -5.41
N THR A 303 -31.51 -0.52 -5.74
CA THR A 303 -31.06 -0.27 -7.13
C THR A 303 -30.70 -1.55 -7.88
N THR A 304 -30.67 -2.70 -7.20
CA THR A 304 -30.44 -4.05 -7.75
C THR A 304 -31.71 -4.80 -8.18
N ALA A 305 -32.89 -4.17 -8.14
CA ALA A 305 -34.19 -4.83 -8.31
C ALA A 305 -34.57 -5.28 -9.76
N ASP A 306 -33.63 -5.41 -10.70
CA ASP A 306 -33.92 -5.92 -12.05
C ASP A 306 -33.33 -7.31 -12.38
N ILE A 307 -32.79 -8.07 -11.41
CA ILE A 307 -31.99 -9.27 -11.73
C ILE A 307 -32.73 -10.62 -11.71
N HIS A 308 -33.93 -10.76 -11.14
CA HIS A 308 -34.63 -12.06 -11.15
C HIS A 308 -36.17 -11.97 -11.29
N ARG A 309 -36.67 -11.59 -12.47
CA ARG A 309 -37.97 -12.11 -12.92
C ARG A 309 -37.74 -13.22 -13.96
N PRO A 310 -38.14 -14.48 -13.69
CA PRO A 310 -38.25 -15.46 -14.76
C PRO A 310 -39.41 -15.03 -15.64
N VAL A 311 -39.13 -14.43 -16.80
CA VAL A 311 -40.14 -14.12 -17.80
C VAL A 311 -40.56 -15.44 -18.46
N GLN A 312 -41.45 -16.18 -17.79
CA GLN A 312 -42.44 -16.97 -18.51
C GLN A 312 -43.50 -15.98 -18.99
N THR A 313 -43.42 -15.59 -20.26
CA THR A 313 -44.55 -15.62 -21.20
C THR A 313 -44.13 -15.02 -22.54
N ARG A 314 -44.43 -15.81 -23.58
CA ARG A 314 -44.43 -15.48 -25.01
C ARG A 314 -44.97 -14.06 -25.28
N LEU A 315 -44.32 -13.33 -26.20
CA LEU A 315 -44.88 -12.53 -27.33
C LEU A 315 -43.80 -11.60 -27.95
N PRO A 316 -43.96 -11.15 -29.21
CA PRO A 316 -42.86 -11.02 -30.17
C PRO A 316 -42.17 -9.65 -30.19
N LEU A 317 -40.94 -9.69 -30.71
CA LEU A 317 -40.10 -8.62 -31.25
C LEU A 317 -40.83 -7.29 -31.51
N THR A 318 -40.82 -6.39 -30.53
CA THR A 318 -40.80 -4.96 -30.82
C THR A 318 -39.84 -4.26 -29.86
N ARG A 319 -38.86 -3.60 -30.49
CA ARG A 319 -37.83 -2.76 -29.90
C ARG A 319 -38.51 -1.60 -29.15
N ARG A 320 -38.67 -1.72 -27.84
CA ARG A 320 -39.12 -0.61 -26.98
C ARG A 320 -38.10 -0.42 -25.87
N HIS A 321 -37.41 0.73 -25.94
CA HIS A 321 -36.65 1.29 -24.83
C HIS A 321 -37.59 1.42 -23.62
N HIS A 322 -37.49 0.48 -22.68
CA HIS A 322 -38.04 0.66 -21.35
C HIS A 322 -37.01 1.39 -20.49
N THR A 323 -37.19 2.69 -20.42
CA THR A 323 -36.55 3.59 -19.45
C THR A 323 -37.17 3.33 -18.07
N ASN A 324 -36.47 2.59 -17.20
CA ASN A 324 -36.81 2.51 -15.79
C ASN A 324 -36.22 3.71 -15.03
N HIS A 325 -37.07 4.33 -14.22
CA HIS A 325 -36.86 5.62 -13.57
C HIS A 325 -35.96 5.55 -12.33
N ARG A 326 -35.17 6.64 -12.16
CA ARG A 326 -34.40 7.11 -10.98
C ARG A 326 -32.93 6.66 -10.85
N LEU A 327 -32.10 7.07 -11.82
CA LEU A 327 -30.77 7.70 -11.64
C LEU A 327 -30.42 8.55 -12.90
N PRO A 328 -31.18 9.64 -13.19
CA PRO A 328 -31.13 10.28 -14.51
C PRO A 328 -29.85 11.10 -14.77
N THR A 329 -29.12 11.51 -13.73
CA THR A 329 -27.98 12.43 -13.86
C THR A 329 -26.69 11.69 -14.23
N ALA A 330 -26.34 10.62 -13.53
CA ALA A 330 -25.08 9.91 -13.74
C ALA A 330 -25.06 9.17 -15.10
N THR A 331 -26.14 8.46 -15.45
CA THR A 331 -26.23 7.78 -16.75
C THR A 331 -26.31 8.79 -17.90
N GLY A 332 -27.02 9.90 -17.70
CA GLY A 332 -27.06 11.01 -18.66
C GLY A 332 -25.69 11.64 -18.89
N LEU A 333 -24.93 11.90 -17.82
CA LEU A 333 -23.56 12.41 -17.90
C LEU A 333 -22.63 11.41 -18.60
N ALA A 334 -22.72 10.12 -18.24
CA ALA A 334 -21.94 9.06 -18.88
C ALA A 334 -22.20 8.99 -20.40
N THR A 335 -23.47 9.08 -20.84
CA THR A 335 -23.80 9.10 -22.28
C THR A 335 -23.33 10.35 -23.03
N ARG A 336 -23.06 11.45 -22.32
CA ARG A 336 -22.51 12.69 -22.90
C ARG A 336 -21.00 12.65 -23.06
N LEU A 337 -20.31 11.75 -22.36
CA LEU A 337 -18.87 11.59 -22.52
C LEU A 337 -18.57 10.99 -23.90
N PRO A 338 -17.60 11.54 -24.64
CA PRO A 338 -17.29 11.08 -25.99
C PRO A 338 -16.85 9.61 -25.97
N ARG A 339 -17.32 8.83 -26.94
CA ARG A 339 -16.78 7.48 -27.21
C ARG A 339 -15.45 7.63 -27.95
N LEU A 340 -14.39 7.98 -27.23
CA LEU A 340 -13.04 8.04 -27.78
C LEU A 340 -12.57 6.62 -28.14
N ARG A 341 -12.82 6.18 -29.37
CA ARG A 341 -12.30 4.90 -29.85
C ARG A 341 -10.80 5.06 -30.12
N LEU A 342 -9.97 4.59 -29.18
CA LEU A 342 -8.60 4.22 -29.50
C LEU A 342 -8.65 3.10 -30.53
N GLU A 343 -8.55 3.44 -31.82
CA GLU A 343 -8.62 2.51 -32.97
C GLU A 343 -7.67 1.31 -32.83
N TYR A 344 -6.60 1.47 -32.04
CA TYR A 344 -5.68 0.42 -31.66
C TYR A 344 -6.34 -0.78 -30.94
N THR A 345 -7.32 -0.54 -30.05
CA THR A 345 -7.92 -1.59 -29.21
C THR A 345 -8.81 -2.56 -29.97
N ALA A 346 -9.56 -2.07 -30.97
CA ALA A 346 -10.40 -2.92 -31.82
C ALA A 346 -9.56 -3.90 -32.64
N ASN A 347 -8.44 -3.41 -33.21
CA ASN A 347 -7.45 -4.22 -33.92
C ASN A 347 -6.74 -5.22 -32.99
N LEU A 348 -6.44 -4.84 -31.74
CA LEU A 348 -5.83 -5.72 -30.76
C LEU A 348 -6.78 -6.85 -30.35
N THR A 349 -8.06 -6.58 -30.05
CA THR A 349 -9.05 -7.63 -29.74
C THR A 349 -9.28 -8.59 -30.90
N HIS A 350 -9.24 -8.10 -32.14
CA HIS A 350 -9.31 -8.94 -33.34
C HIS A 350 -8.05 -9.81 -33.49
N ARG A 351 -6.85 -9.26 -33.26
CA ARG A 351 -5.57 -9.99 -33.29
C ARG A 351 -5.42 -11.01 -32.16
N ILE A 352 -5.82 -10.69 -30.92
CA ILE A 352 -5.82 -11.61 -29.77
C ILE A 352 -6.66 -12.85 -30.07
N ARG A 353 -7.81 -12.67 -30.72
CA ARG A 353 -8.72 -13.78 -31.07
C ARG A 353 -8.17 -14.69 -32.17
N HIS A 354 -7.28 -14.20 -33.03
CA HIS A 354 -6.72 -14.97 -34.15
C HIS A 354 -5.29 -15.49 -33.90
N ASN A 355 -4.50 -14.82 -33.05
CA ASN A 355 -3.14 -15.25 -32.76
C ASN A 355 -2.70 -14.78 -31.35
N PRO A 356 -3.12 -15.50 -30.29
CA PRO A 356 -2.92 -15.07 -28.91
C PRO A 356 -1.44 -14.99 -28.53
N THR A 357 -0.62 -15.95 -28.97
CA THR A 357 0.82 -16.02 -28.67
C THR A 357 1.57 -14.82 -29.26
N ARG A 358 1.31 -14.50 -30.53
CA ARG A 358 1.94 -13.35 -31.20
C ARG A 358 1.49 -12.02 -30.60
N THR A 359 0.28 -11.95 -30.07
CA THR A 359 -0.22 -10.74 -29.42
C THR A 359 0.34 -10.56 -28.02
N VAL A 360 0.51 -11.64 -27.24
CA VAL A 360 1.22 -11.61 -25.97
C VAL A 360 2.66 -11.15 -26.19
N VAL A 361 3.39 -11.75 -27.13
CA VAL A 361 4.76 -11.34 -27.47
C VAL A 361 4.81 -9.88 -27.92
N ALA A 362 3.92 -9.43 -28.81
CA ALA A 362 3.89 -8.04 -29.25
C ALA A 362 3.55 -7.06 -28.12
N THR A 363 2.72 -7.46 -27.16
CA THR A 363 2.38 -6.62 -26.00
C THR A 363 3.56 -6.54 -25.04
N VAL A 364 4.25 -7.65 -24.78
CA VAL A 364 5.48 -7.69 -23.97
C VAL A 364 6.57 -6.85 -24.63
N VAL A 365 6.74 -6.96 -25.95
CA VAL A 365 7.69 -6.12 -26.72
C VAL A 365 7.29 -4.65 -26.68
N ALA A 366 5.99 -4.33 -26.79
CA ALA A 366 5.53 -2.94 -26.72
C ALA A 366 5.70 -2.35 -25.31
N ILE A 367 5.42 -3.12 -24.25
CA ILE A 367 5.69 -2.72 -22.86
C ILE A 367 7.20 -2.54 -22.68
N GLY A 368 8.02 -3.50 -23.13
CA GLY A 368 9.48 -3.40 -23.08
C GLY A 368 10.01 -2.20 -23.86
N ALA A 369 9.41 -1.86 -25.01
CA ALA A 369 9.78 -0.68 -25.81
C ALA A 369 9.35 0.63 -25.14
N VAL A 370 8.20 0.66 -24.45
CA VAL A 370 7.77 1.81 -23.65
C VAL A 370 8.67 1.97 -22.43
N VAL A 371 8.99 0.89 -21.73
CA VAL A 371 9.96 0.87 -20.62
C VAL A 371 11.31 1.39 -21.12
N ALA A 372 11.84 0.85 -22.23
CA ALA A 372 13.09 1.31 -22.83
C ALA A 372 13.05 2.78 -23.26
N LEU A 373 11.94 3.25 -23.86
CA LEU A 373 11.78 4.65 -24.25
C LEU A 373 11.76 5.57 -23.01
N VAL A 374 11.04 5.17 -21.96
CA VAL A 374 11.02 5.93 -20.70
C VAL A 374 12.39 5.90 -20.02
N SER A 375 13.12 4.77 -20.04
CA SER A 375 14.49 4.68 -19.56
C SER A 375 15.42 5.63 -20.32
N VAL A 376 15.36 5.65 -21.65
CA VAL A 376 16.15 6.57 -22.50
C VAL A 376 15.81 8.04 -22.23
N LEU A 377 14.54 8.36 -22.00
CA LEU A 377 14.11 9.72 -21.66
C LEU A 377 14.45 10.13 -20.22
N SER A 378 14.49 9.17 -19.29
CA SER A 378 14.86 9.40 -17.88
C SER A 378 16.37 9.51 -17.67
N ALA A 379 17.17 8.87 -18.52
CA ALA A 379 18.64 8.85 -18.44
C ALA A 379 19.34 10.09 -19.06
N GLY A 380 18.62 11.17 -19.41
CA GLY A 380 19.25 12.44 -19.78
C GLY A 380 20.25 12.38 -20.95
N GLY A 381 20.04 11.52 -21.94
CA GLY A 381 20.85 11.51 -23.17
C GLY A 381 22.22 10.79 -23.10
N LEU A 382 22.47 9.96 -22.09
CA LEU A 382 23.59 9.00 -22.12
C LEU A 382 23.07 7.61 -22.51
N VAL A 383 23.06 7.33 -23.81
CA VAL A 383 22.92 5.95 -24.30
C VAL A 383 24.28 5.28 -24.09
N SER A 384 24.43 4.50 -23.02
CA SER A 384 25.48 3.49 -22.97
C SER A 384 25.10 2.37 -23.93
N ASP A 385 25.98 2.04 -24.87
CA ASP A 385 25.78 0.99 -25.90
C ASP A 385 25.75 -0.44 -25.33
N ASP A 386 25.73 -0.61 -24.00
CA ASP A 386 25.92 -1.90 -23.30
C ASP A 386 24.63 -2.50 -22.67
N ILE A 387 23.44 -2.00 -22.99
CA ILE A 387 22.19 -2.53 -22.42
C ILE A 387 21.73 -3.76 -23.21
N ASP A 388 22.05 -4.96 -22.70
CA ASP A 388 21.49 -6.22 -23.19
C ASP A 388 20.05 -6.43 -22.67
N PRO A 389 19.03 -6.52 -23.57
CA PRO A 389 17.64 -6.71 -23.17
C PRO A 389 17.37 -7.97 -22.35
N ALA A 390 18.19 -9.02 -22.50
CA ALA A 390 18.01 -10.26 -21.73
C ALA A 390 18.38 -10.08 -20.25
N THR A 391 19.46 -9.37 -19.96
CA THR A 391 19.87 -9.04 -18.59
C THR A 391 18.88 -8.09 -17.92
N GLU A 392 18.27 -7.15 -18.64
CA GLU A 392 17.18 -6.32 -18.10
C GLU A 392 15.91 -7.12 -17.78
N ILE A 393 15.53 -8.07 -18.64
CA ILE A 393 14.40 -8.98 -18.35
C ILE A 393 14.71 -9.86 -17.13
N GLU A 394 15.94 -10.35 -17.00
CA GLU A 394 16.36 -11.15 -15.85
C GLU A 394 16.39 -10.32 -14.56
N ARG A 395 16.96 -9.12 -14.57
CA ARG A 395 16.91 -8.18 -13.44
C ARG A 395 15.49 -7.84 -13.04
N GLY A 396 14.63 -7.52 -14.02
CA GLY A 396 13.22 -7.26 -13.80
C GLY A 396 12.47 -8.48 -13.24
N ALA A 397 12.82 -9.69 -13.67
CA ALA A 397 12.24 -10.93 -13.15
C ALA A 397 12.72 -11.25 -11.72
N THR A 398 13.99 -11.03 -11.41
CA THR A 398 14.55 -11.20 -10.06
C THR A 398 13.95 -10.18 -9.10
N GLY A 399 13.92 -8.89 -9.48
CA GLY A 399 13.23 -7.85 -8.69
C GLY A 399 11.74 -8.16 -8.49
N PHE A 400 11.06 -8.73 -9.50
CA PHE A 400 9.67 -9.18 -9.41
C PHE A 400 9.48 -10.34 -8.41
N ILE A 401 10.45 -11.26 -8.31
CA ILE A 401 10.42 -12.39 -7.38
C ILE A 401 10.75 -11.93 -5.95
N ASP A 402 11.81 -11.15 -5.76
CA ASP A 402 12.23 -10.65 -4.45
C ASP A 402 11.14 -9.78 -3.82
N HIS A 403 10.49 -8.93 -4.63
CA HIS A 403 9.36 -8.11 -4.19
C HIS A 403 8.10 -8.94 -3.81
N GLN A 404 8.06 -10.25 -4.09
CA GLN A 404 6.96 -11.17 -3.71
C GLN A 404 7.29 -12.08 -2.52
N THR A 405 8.56 -12.27 -2.16
CA THR A 405 8.99 -13.24 -1.13
C THR A 405 9.12 -12.62 0.27
N GLU A 406 9.19 -11.30 0.35
CA GLU A 406 9.43 -10.54 1.59
C GLU A 406 8.19 -10.26 2.45
N TRP A 407 7.07 -11.00 2.34
CA TRP A 407 5.87 -10.73 3.15
C TRP A 407 6.08 -11.05 4.65
N SER A 408 6.96 -10.35 5.35
CA SER A 408 7.43 -10.60 6.72
C SER A 408 6.92 -9.55 7.71
N ILE A 409 5.71 -9.02 7.48
CA ILE A 409 5.05 -8.08 8.41
C ILE A 409 5.02 -8.67 9.83
N PHE A 410 5.78 -8.05 10.74
CA PHE A 410 6.03 -8.51 12.11
C PHE A 410 6.57 -9.94 12.22
N ALA A 411 7.40 -10.38 11.27
CA ALA A 411 7.92 -11.74 11.19
C ALA A 411 9.45 -11.74 10.94
N PRO A 412 10.18 -12.79 11.37
CA PRO A 412 9.69 -13.93 12.14
C PRO A 412 9.25 -13.53 13.54
N GLU A 413 9.94 -12.62 14.20
CA GLU A 413 9.55 -12.04 15.48
C GLU A 413 9.18 -10.56 15.29
N PRO A 414 8.17 -10.05 16.02
CA PRO A 414 7.96 -8.61 16.07
C PRO A 414 9.12 -7.93 16.79
N ARG A 415 9.28 -6.62 16.57
CA ARG A 415 10.13 -5.80 17.42
C ARG A 415 9.67 -5.92 18.88
N THR A 416 10.63 -5.99 19.80
CA THR A 416 10.39 -5.99 21.26
C THR A 416 10.92 -4.73 21.93
N THR A 417 11.26 -3.74 21.12
CA THR A 417 11.83 -2.48 21.57
C THR A 417 11.02 -1.35 20.97
N ASP A 418 10.35 -0.58 21.81
CA ASP A 418 9.68 0.66 21.44
C ASP A 418 10.73 1.74 21.17
N ARG A 419 10.39 2.79 20.42
CA ARG A 419 11.39 3.82 20.06
C ARG A 419 10.82 5.22 19.92
N TYR A 420 11.68 6.19 20.22
CA TYR A 420 11.47 7.58 19.88
C TYR A 420 12.78 8.28 19.54
N TYR A 421 12.69 9.42 18.87
CA TYR A 421 13.84 10.18 18.42
C TYR A 421 13.98 11.47 19.23
N ILE A 422 15.22 11.80 19.55
CA ILE A 422 15.59 13.06 20.23
C ILE A 422 16.80 13.59 19.50
N PHE A 423 16.71 14.83 19.05
CA PHE A 423 17.81 15.48 18.35
C PHE A 423 18.32 16.69 19.15
N PRO A 424 19.24 16.48 20.10
CA PRO A 424 19.82 17.57 20.87
C PRO A 424 20.55 18.55 19.96
N ALA A 425 20.23 19.83 20.08
CA ALA A 425 20.81 20.91 19.30
C ALA A 425 21.32 22.03 20.21
N VAL A 426 22.31 22.79 19.72
CA VAL A 426 22.87 23.95 20.42
C VAL A 426 22.77 25.18 19.53
N THR A 427 22.18 26.26 20.04
CA THR A 427 22.12 27.55 19.34
C THR A 427 23.43 28.35 19.47
N ALA A 428 23.60 29.42 18.71
CA ALA A 428 24.75 30.32 18.78
C ALA A 428 24.90 31.00 20.17
N SER A 429 23.79 31.25 20.86
CA SER A 429 23.78 31.73 22.25
C SER A 429 24.11 30.66 23.29
N GLY A 430 24.17 29.39 22.88
CA GLY A 430 24.45 28.24 23.75
C GLY A 430 23.22 27.61 24.40
N GLU A 431 22.00 27.98 23.97
CA GLU A 431 20.77 27.30 24.38
C GLU A 431 20.77 25.85 23.88
N ARG A 432 20.22 24.94 24.69
CA ARG A 432 20.11 23.51 24.37
C ARG A 432 18.65 23.10 24.28
N LEU A 433 18.28 22.52 23.15
CA LEU A 433 16.92 22.06 22.88
C LEU A 433 16.90 20.71 22.16
N ASP A 434 15.76 20.04 22.20
CA ASP A 434 15.44 18.92 21.32
C ASP A 434 14.70 19.48 20.10
N VAL A 435 15.43 19.69 19.01
CA VAL A 435 14.89 20.38 17.82
C VAL A 435 13.83 19.55 17.10
N TYR A 436 13.87 18.22 17.21
CA TYR A 436 12.90 17.35 16.53
C TYR A 436 11.51 17.44 17.16
N ASN A 437 11.45 17.52 18.49
CA ASN A 437 10.19 17.58 19.23
C ASN A 437 9.83 19.02 19.67
N ASP A 438 10.59 20.02 19.23
CA ASP A 438 10.39 21.45 19.53
C ASP A 438 10.18 21.74 21.03
N ARG A 439 11.14 21.30 21.86
CA ARG A 439 11.07 21.42 23.33
C ARG A 439 12.45 21.56 23.98
N ALA A 440 12.46 21.90 25.27
CA ALA A 440 13.69 21.84 26.08
C ALA A 440 14.34 20.46 26.02
N LEU A 441 15.67 20.41 25.99
CA LEU A 441 16.42 19.16 25.91
C LEU A 441 16.13 18.26 27.11
N THR A 442 15.64 17.06 26.84
CA THR A 442 15.46 15.98 27.82
C THR A 442 15.41 14.64 27.08
N PHE A 443 15.97 13.58 27.67
CA PHE A 443 15.90 12.23 27.13
C PHE A 443 14.58 11.48 27.43
N ASP A 444 13.66 12.11 28.15
CA ASP A 444 12.34 11.54 28.44
C ASP A 444 11.44 11.46 27.21
N ARG A 445 10.41 10.61 27.29
CA ARG A 445 9.44 10.43 26.21
C ARG A 445 8.83 11.79 25.78
N PRO A 446 8.76 12.09 24.47
CA PRO A 446 8.26 13.38 23.99
C PRO A 446 6.75 13.57 24.15
N TYR A 447 5.99 12.48 24.17
CA TYR A 447 4.53 12.51 24.25
C TYR A 447 4.02 11.41 25.16
N GLU A 448 2.91 11.66 25.85
CA GLU A 448 2.14 10.61 26.55
C GLU A 448 1.69 9.53 25.55
N ASN A 449 1.23 9.98 24.38
CA ASN A 449 0.85 9.16 23.24
C ASN A 449 1.99 9.16 22.20
N LEU A 450 2.90 8.19 22.31
CA LEU A 450 4.16 8.18 21.56
C LEU A 450 3.99 8.16 20.03
N GLN A 451 2.86 7.66 19.52
CA GLN A 451 2.51 7.68 18.11
C GLN A 451 2.37 9.08 17.51
N HIS A 452 2.27 10.13 18.33
CA HIS A 452 2.20 11.53 17.88
C HIS A 452 3.56 12.12 17.46
N GLN A 453 4.67 11.43 17.74
CA GLN A 453 5.99 11.87 17.27
C GLN A 453 6.12 11.93 15.74
N TYR A 454 5.23 11.26 15.01
CA TYR A 454 5.17 11.31 13.56
C TYR A 454 3.85 11.93 13.11
N GLU A 455 3.92 12.94 12.26
CA GLU A 455 2.74 13.56 11.65
C GLU A 455 1.97 12.55 10.80
N THR A 456 2.72 11.74 10.04
CA THR A 456 2.16 10.75 9.13
C THR A 456 2.78 9.36 9.32
N TYR A 457 2.05 8.33 8.91
CA TYR A 457 2.61 6.97 8.96
C TYR A 457 3.81 6.79 8.01
N ARG A 458 3.91 7.62 6.97
CA ARG A 458 5.01 7.61 5.99
C ARG A 458 6.27 8.22 6.54
N GLU A 459 6.14 9.31 7.28
CA GLU A 459 7.23 9.87 8.06
C GLU A 459 7.78 8.84 9.05
N ARG A 460 6.92 8.08 9.74
CA ARG A 460 7.38 6.96 10.56
C ARG A 460 8.22 5.94 9.77
N PHE A 461 7.83 5.59 8.55
CA PHE A 461 8.63 4.69 7.71
C PHE A 461 9.98 5.32 7.33
N TYR A 462 10.01 6.60 6.97
CA TYR A 462 11.25 7.33 6.74
C TYR A 462 12.16 7.35 7.99
N MET A 463 11.59 7.61 9.15
CA MET A 463 12.32 7.59 10.42
C MET A 463 12.87 6.20 10.75
N ASN A 464 12.26 5.12 10.25
CA ASN A 464 12.86 3.78 10.35
C ASN A 464 14.19 3.71 9.62
N SER A 465 14.26 4.25 8.40
CA SER A 465 15.49 4.34 7.59
C SER A 465 16.54 5.24 8.25
N VAL A 466 16.11 6.34 8.86
CA VAL A 466 16.98 7.20 9.71
C VAL A 466 17.55 6.39 10.87
N GLY A 467 16.70 5.64 11.57
CA GLY A 467 17.10 4.80 12.70
C GLY A 467 18.02 3.63 12.33
N SER A 468 17.92 3.10 11.11
CA SER A 468 18.84 2.07 10.59
C SER A 468 20.07 2.66 9.89
N SER A 469 20.11 3.98 9.66
CA SER A 469 21.12 4.66 8.83
C SER A 469 21.31 3.98 7.47
N ASP A 470 20.19 3.62 6.82
CA ASP A 470 20.20 2.91 5.54
C ASP A 470 19.21 3.56 4.55
N PRO A 471 19.69 4.17 3.45
CA PRO A 471 21.10 4.33 3.07
C PRO A 471 21.94 5.16 4.06
N PRO A 472 23.28 5.03 4.08
CA PRO A 472 24.17 5.69 5.05
C PRO A 472 24.03 7.22 5.10
N GLU A 473 23.66 7.84 3.98
CA GLU A 473 23.53 9.30 3.84
C GLU A 473 22.24 9.84 4.48
N THR A 474 21.28 8.98 4.84
CA THR A 474 19.94 9.37 5.29
C THR A 474 19.98 10.27 6.54
N THR A 475 20.79 9.92 7.53
CA THR A 475 20.90 10.69 8.78
C THR A 475 21.60 12.03 8.56
N ALA A 476 22.65 12.05 7.74
CA ALA A 476 23.39 13.26 7.42
C ALA A 476 22.52 14.28 6.65
N LEU A 477 21.75 13.81 5.67
CA LEU A 477 20.84 14.66 4.89
C LEU A 477 19.68 15.19 5.73
N LEU A 478 19.15 14.40 6.68
CA LEU A 478 18.15 14.89 7.62
C LEU A 478 18.73 15.97 8.54
N ALA A 479 19.93 15.74 9.07
CA ALA A 479 20.60 16.71 9.95
C ALA A 479 20.86 18.05 9.24
N GLU A 480 21.39 17.99 8.02
CA GLU A 480 21.62 19.16 7.17
C GLU A 480 20.32 19.92 6.90
N HIS A 481 19.24 19.20 6.55
CA HIS A 481 17.93 19.80 6.30
C HIS A 481 17.38 20.52 7.54
N ILE A 482 17.52 19.92 8.72
CA ILE A 482 17.09 20.55 9.99
C ILE A 482 17.89 21.83 10.27
N CYS A 483 19.22 21.81 10.13
CA CYS A 483 20.04 23.02 10.29
C CYS A 483 19.62 24.11 9.31
N THR A 484 19.43 23.75 8.02
CA THR A 484 19.07 24.70 6.96
C THR A 484 17.72 25.34 7.23
N GLU A 485 16.67 24.55 7.44
CA GLU A 485 15.32 25.08 7.68
C GLU A 485 15.25 25.92 8.96
N TRP A 486 15.95 25.52 10.02
CA TRP A 486 15.98 26.29 11.26
C TRP A 486 16.68 27.64 11.08
N ASN A 487 17.87 27.65 10.46
CA ASN A 487 18.68 28.86 10.27
C ASN A 487 18.12 29.77 9.17
N GLU A 488 17.23 29.29 8.30
CA GLU A 488 16.43 30.16 7.41
C GLU A 488 15.31 30.89 8.16
N ALA A 489 14.82 30.32 9.27
CA ALA A 489 13.74 30.87 10.08
C ALA A 489 14.23 31.71 11.28
N HIS A 490 15.48 31.54 11.70
CA HIS A 490 16.09 32.17 12.87
C HIS A 490 17.45 32.78 12.51
N ASP A 491 17.75 33.96 13.04
CA ASP A 491 19.00 34.69 12.77
C ASP A 491 19.76 34.95 14.07
N GLY A 492 21.10 35.01 13.98
CA GLY A 492 21.97 35.47 15.06
C GLY A 492 22.05 34.49 16.23
N ASP A 493 21.58 34.90 17.41
CA ASP A 493 21.76 34.15 18.67
C ASP A 493 20.96 32.83 18.72
N ASP A 494 19.92 32.70 17.88
CA ASP A 494 19.01 31.56 17.83
C ASP A 494 19.37 30.56 16.72
N GLU A 495 20.37 30.84 15.88
CA GLU A 495 20.86 29.91 14.84
C GLU A 495 21.43 28.65 15.47
N LEU A 496 21.12 27.47 14.89
CA LEU A 496 21.74 26.22 15.28
C LEU A 496 23.19 26.18 14.82
N THR A 497 24.06 25.76 15.73
CA THR A 497 25.50 25.54 15.46
C THR A 497 25.83 24.06 15.39
N HIS A 498 25.16 23.23 16.18
CA HIS A 498 25.42 21.80 16.28
C HIS A 498 24.12 21.02 16.50
N LEU A 499 24.09 19.80 15.99
CA LEU A 499 22.98 18.86 16.09
C LEU A 499 23.52 17.45 16.32
N THR A 500 23.00 16.76 17.32
CA THR A 500 23.23 15.32 17.52
C THR A 500 21.91 14.60 17.34
N MET A 501 21.90 13.39 16.77
CA MET A 501 20.69 12.60 16.57
C MET A 501 20.76 11.31 17.37
N TYR A 502 19.79 11.07 18.25
CA TYR A 502 19.64 9.82 18.99
C TYR A 502 18.30 9.13 18.66
N GLN A 503 18.32 7.80 18.72
CA GLN A 503 17.14 6.98 18.89
C GLN A 503 17.15 6.42 20.31
N VAL A 504 16.16 6.76 21.11
CA VAL A 504 15.94 6.11 22.39
C VAL A 504 15.12 4.84 22.16
N GLN A 505 15.55 3.77 22.80
CA GLN A 505 15.01 2.42 22.71
C GLN A 505 14.50 1.99 24.08
N GLU A 506 13.30 1.44 24.12
CA GLU A 506 12.68 0.99 25.38
C GLU A 506 12.27 -0.46 25.28
N GLN A 507 12.77 -1.30 26.19
CA GLN A 507 12.48 -2.73 26.14
C GLN A 507 11.04 -3.01 26.55
N VAL A 508 10.27 -3.58 25.63
CA VAL A 508 8.90 -4.04 25.87
C VAL A 508 8.93 -5.48 26.36
N THR A 509 8.29 -5.72 27.50
CA THR A 509 8.01 -7.05 28.02
C THR A 509 6.51 -7.22 28.22
N ARG A 510 6.07 -8.43 28.54
CA ARG A 510 4.66 -8.71 28.83
C ARG A 510 4.16 -7.90 30.03
N GLU A 511 5.01 -7.67 31.01
CA GLU A 511 4.71 -6.94 32.24
C GLU A 511 4.64 -5.43 32.00
N THR A 512 5.39 -4.90 31.03
CA THR A 512 5.55 -3.45 30.81
C THR A 512 4.73 -2.91 29.63
N ILE A 513 3.85 -3.72 29.02
CA ILE A 513 3.01 -3.27 27.89
C ILE A 513 2.15 -2.04 28.24
N GLY A 514 1.70 -1.91 29.50
CA GLY A 514 0.87 -0.79 29.97
C GLY A 514 1.57 0.16 30.94
N THR A 515 2.86 -0.06 31.22
CA THR A 515 3.67 0.74 32.15
C THR A 515 4.98 1.18 31.50
N PRO A 516 4.92 2.08 30.51
CA PRO A 516 6.10 2.49 29.76
C PRO A 516 7.22 3.10 30.62
N ASN A 517 6.87 3.79 31.70
CA ASN A 517 7.83 4.39 32.63
C ASN A 517 8.66 3.35 33.41
N GLU A 518 8.26 2.09 33.42
CA GLU A 518 8.99 0.98 34.07
C GLU A 518 9.92 0.24 33.10
N ARG A 519 9.98 0.67 31.83
CA ARG A 519 10.82 0.04 30.80
C ARG A 519 12.28 0.48 30.96
N ASN A 520 13.20 -0.46 30.75
CA ASN A 520 14.62 -0.12 30.59
C ASN A 520 14.80 0.65 29.29
N ARG A 521 15.54 1.77 29.36
CA ARG A 521 15.79 2.67 28.24
C ARG A 521 17.28 2.69 27.88
N SER A 522 17.60 2.80 26.60
CA SER A 522 18.95 3.05 26.11
C SER A 522 18.91 4.04 24.96
N ALA A 523 19.94 4.86 24.81
CA ALA A 523 20.05 5.81 23.71
C ALA A 523 21.10 5.32 22.70
N VAL A 524 20.71 5.22 21.44
CA VAL A 524 21.59 4.87 20.33
C VAL A 524 21.91 6.14 19.56
N LEU A 525 23.18 6.52 19.53
CA LEU A 525 23.65 7.62 18.70
C LEU A 525 23.54 7.23 17.22
N LEU A 526 22.85 8.07 16.45
CA LEU A 526 22.70 7.91 15.00
C LEU A 526 23.69 8.78 14.23
N HIS A 527 23.83 10.04 14.61
CA HIS A 527 24.63 11.00 13.85
C HIS A 527 25.08 12.21 14.69
N ARG A 528 26.24 12.78 14.35
CA ARG A 528 26.75 14.04 14.89
C ARG A 528 26.94 14.99 13.71
N HIS A 529 26.43 16.21 13.82
CA HIS A 529 26.43 17.18 12.75
C HIS A 529 26.78 18.58 13.28
N GLY A 530 27.56 19.33 12.51
CA GLY A 530 27.83 20.75 12.75
C GLY A 530 27.20 21.57 11.65
N CYS A 531 26.29 22.47 12.02
CA CYS A 531 25.63 23.37 11.07
C CYS A 531 26.65 24.42 10.59
N ASP A 532 26.50 24.92 9.35
CA ASP A 532 27.34 25.98 8.76
C ASP A 532 28.85 25.68 8.79
N GLY A 533 29.21 24.39 8.69
CA GLY A 533 30.61 23.93 8.63
C GLY A 533 31.32 23.87 9.98
N ASN A 534 30.59 23.98 11.10
CA ASN A 534 31.14 23.70 12.43
C ASN A 534 31.63 22.25 12.54
N GLU A 535 32.68 22.00 13.33
CA GLU A 535 33.13 20.63 13.58
C GLU A 535 32.08 19.88 14.41
N PRO A 536 31.65 18.66 14.01
CA PRO A 536 30.63 17.94 14.74
C PRO A 536 31.04 17.64 16.19
N ILE A 537 30.13 17.92 17.13
CA ILE A 537 30.27 17.57 18.55
C ILE A 537 29.14 16.63 18.98
N GLU A 538 29.33 15.94 20.09
CA GLU A 538 28.27 15.17 20.73
C GLU A 538 27.60 16.01 21.82
N ILE A 539 26.28 16.14 21.74
CA ILE A 539 25.46 16.86 22.72
C ILE A 539 24.68 15.83 23.52
N VAL A 540 25.05 15.67 24.79
CA VAL A 540 24.37 14.77 25.74
C VAL A 540 23.62 15.61 26.79
N ASP A 541 22.51 15.07 27.27
CA ASP A 541 21.81 15.57 28.45
C ASP A 541 22.56 15.15 29.71
N SER A 542 22.92 16.12 30.55
CA SER A 542 23.68 15.88 31.78
C SER A 542 22.97 14.95 32.77
N GLU A 543 21.63 14.94 32.79
CA GLU A 543 20.86 14.06 33.68
C GLU A 543 20.88 12.60 33.21
N TRP A 544 20.98 12.36 31.89
CA TRP A 544 21.05 11.02 31.31
C TRP A 544 22.35 10.27 31.65
N ASP A 545 23.46 11.01 31.72
CA ASP A 545 24.77 10.45 32.11
C ASP A 545 24.81 10.06 33.60
N GLU A 546 24.06 10.74 34.48
CA GLU A 546 24.03 10.46 35.92
C GLU A 546 23.18 9.22 36.26
N ASP A 547 22.10 8.96 35.51
CA ASP A 547 21.18 7.82 35.72
C ASP A 547 21.68 6.49 35.12
N GLY A 548 22.91 6.44 34.61
CA GLY A 548 23.51 5.21 34.06
C GLY A 548 23.01 4.83 32.66
N GLY A 549 22.53 5.80 31.88
CA GLY A 549 22.08 5.64 30.50
C GLY A 549 23.17 5.24 29.49
N SER A 550 24.44 5.15 29.93
CA SER A 550 25.56 4.65 29.14
C SER A 550 25.60 3.12 29.11
N GLY A 551 24.56 2.49 28.58
CA GLY A 551 24.63 1.12 28.08
C GLY A 551 25.28 1.11 26.69
N VAL A 552 26.53 1.55 26.59
CA VAL A 552 27.33 1.42 25.35
C VAL A 552 27.83 -0.03 25.26
N PRO A 553 27.56 -0.78 24.18
CA PRO A 553 28.30 -2.02 23.89
C PRO A 553 29.77 -1.74 23.56
#